data_AF-A0A3B8HY25-F1
#
_entry.id   AF-A0A3B8HY25-F1
#
_cell.length_a   1.000
_cell.length_b   1.000
_cell.length_c   1.000
_cell.angle_alpha   90.00
_cell.angle_beta   90.00
_cell.angle_gamma   90.00
#
_symmetry.space_group_name_H-M   'P 1'
#
loop_
_entity.id
_entity.type
_entity.pdbx_description
1 polymer ?
#
loop_
_entity_poly.entity_id
_entity_poly.type
_entity_poly.pdbx_seq_one_letter_code
_entity_poly.pdbx_strand_id
1 'polypeptide(L)'
;MQDHWSFDARLSKINSDGYIDRAFSDLSSWYASGGYHSEKTLVKAVAFSGSEQTYQAWYGVSEAQLNDGNRTFNEAGTDFGQRTEPYDNETDNYSQTYFQLIWAQELGDHWHLNNAFHWTIGGGFFEQYKVNDFLPTYGIYPLSGTDTVTNSDLIRRLWLDNDYYGWTGSAQYLKEGQLELTIGGAFYRYEGRHFGEVIWARYAGDSEIRDIYYDNDAVKDDASAYVRGLYTLRNNWNIFADLQVRQ
;
A
#
# COMPACT_ATOMS: atom_id res chain seq x y z
N MET A 1 27.82 28.00 16.12
CA MET A 1 27.15 26.76 16.55
C MET A 1 26.45 26.25 15.32
N GLN A 2 26.98 25.21 14.66
CA GLN A 2 26.33 24.65 13.47
C GLN A 2 25.58 23.41 13.92
N ASP A 3 24.25 23.52 14.05
CA ASP A 3 23.39 22.37 14.31
C ASP A 3 23.32 21.54 13.03
N HIS A 4 24.21 20.54 12.94
CA HIS A 4 24.23 19.58 11.85
C HIS A 4 23.07 18.59 11.90
N TRP A 5 22.28 18.58 12.96
CA TRP A 5 21.23 17.61 13.18
C TRP A 5 19.85 18.24 13.04
N SER A 6 18.96 17.54 12.34
CA SER A 6 17.55 17.89 12.20
C SER A 6 16.69 16.72 12.67
N PHE A 7 15.58 17.04 13.32
CA PHE A 7 14.59 16.05 13.76
C PHE A 7 13.20 16.61 13.52
N ASP A 8 12.31 15.79 12.95
CA ASP A 8 10.92 16.13 12.68
C ASP A 8 10.01 15.01 13.15
N ALA A 9 8.87 15.36 13.72
CA ALA A 9 7.82 14.42 14.08
C ALA A 9 6.45 14.99 13.74
N ARG A 10 5.53 14.15 13.25
CA ARG A 10 4.13 14.51 12.99
C ARG A 10 3.22 13.37 13.37
N LEU A 11 2.03 13.72 13.85
CA LEU A 11 0.94 12.79 14.12
C LEU A 11 -0.30 13.33 13.42
N SER A 12 -1.13 12.44 12.87
CA SER A 12 -2.39 12.78 12.24
C SER A 12 -3.48 11.79 12.62
N LYS A 13 -4.70 12.31 12.69
CA LYS A 13 -5.94 11.54 12.87
C LYS A 13 -6.99 12.18 11.98
N ILE A 14 -7.67 11.39 11.18
CA ILE A 14 -8.76 11.83 10.32
C ILE A 14 -9.95 10.91 10.60
N ASN A 15 -11.08 11.53 10.95
CA ASN A 15 -12.35 10.86 11.13
C ASN A 15 -13.40 11.51 10.24
N SER A 16 -14.26 10.69 9.64
CA SER A 16 -15.36 11.14 8.79
C SER A 16 -16.48 10.11 8.83
N ASP A 17 -17.73 10.57 8.84
CA ASP A 17 -18.92 9.72 8.71
C ASP A 17 -19.34 9.52 7.24
N GLY A 18 -18.59 10.09 6.30
CA GLY A 18 -18.91 10.01 4.88
C GLY A 18 -20.28 10.62 4.52
N TYR A 19 -20.79 10.26 3.33
CA TYR A 19 -22.12 10.66 2.85
C TYR A 19 -23.11 9.48 2.82
N ILE A 20 -22.62 8.28 2.53
CA ILE A 20 -23.40 7.04 2.47
C ILE A 20 -23.63 6.53 3.90
N ASP A 21 -24.82 6.00 4.17
CA ASP A 21 -25.20 5.48 5.48
C ASP A 21 -24.20 4.43 5.97
N ARG A 22 -23.85 4.49 7.26
CA ARG A 22 -22.88 3.60 7.92
C ARG A 22 -21.44 3.70 7.37
N ALA A 23 -21.18 4.54 6.36
CA ALA A 23 -19.82 4.82 5.94
C ALA A 23 -19.05 5.46 7.09
N PHE A 24 -17.77 5.13 7.20
CA PHE A 24 -16.85 5.90 8.01
C PHE A 24 -15.44 5.77 7.47
N SER A 25 -14.60 6.71 7.87
CA SER A 25 -13.15 6.58 7.79
C SER A 25 -12.57 6.87 9.16
N ASP A 26 -11.76 5.94 9.67
CA ASP A 26 -10.90 6.14 10.82
C ASP A 26 -9.44 5.91 10.42
N LEU A 27 -8.73 7.03 10.19
CA LEU A 27 -7.36 7.01 9.69
C LEU A 27 -6.43 7.60 10.73
N SER A 28 -5.32 6.94 10.99
CA SER A 28 -4.25 7.47 11.84
C SER A 28 -2.90 7.35 11.16
N SER A 29 -2.01 8.30 11.40
CA SER A 29 -0.65 8.21 10.89
C SER A 29 0.36 8.89 11.79
N TRP A 30 1.60 8.46 11.66
CA TRP A 30 2.74 9.08 12.31
C TRP A 30 3.89 9.21 11.32
N TYR A 31 4.75 10.18 11.56
CA TYR A 31 5.96 10.46 10.81
C TYR A 31 7.07 10.83 11.78
N ALA A 32 8.26 10.31 11.55
CA ALA A 32 9.48 10.69 12.23
C ALA A 32 10.63 10.76 11.22
N SER A 33 11.49 11.78 11.34
CA SER A 33 12.76 11.79 10.63
C SER A 33 13.88 12.34 11.48
N GLY A 34 15.08 11.82 11.26
CA GLY A 34 16.32 12.33 11.82
C GLY A 34 17.35 12.46 10.70
N GLY A 35 18.05 13.59 10.65
CA GLY A 35 19.01 13.88 9.60
C GLY A 35 20.28 14.50 10.13
N TYR A 36 21.41 14.10 9.55
CA TYR A 36 22.69 14.78 9.65
C TYR A 36 22.97 15.54 8.35
N HIS A 37 23.38 16.79 8.48
CA HIS A 37 23.64 17.74 7.40
C HIS A 37 24.95 18.46 7.67
N SER A 38 25.94 18.29 6.81
CA SER A 38 27.16 19.09 6.76
C SER A 38 27.26 19.81 5.41
N GLU A 39 28.36 20.52 5.17
CA GLU A 39 28.61 21.21 3.90
C GLU A 39 28.56 20.27 2.68
N LYS A 40 28.99 19.02 2.84
CA LYS A 40 29.14 18.05 1.72
C LYS A 40 28.37 16.75 1.90
N THR A 41 27.66 16.58 3.02
CA THR A 41 27.02 15.31 3.37
C THR A 41 25.64 15.53 3.93
N LEU A 42 24.68 14.77 3.41
CA LEU A 42 23.33 14.61 3.94
C LEU A 42 23.11 13.13 4.22
N VAL A 43 22.74 12.77 5.44
CA VAL A 43 22.20 11.44 5.76
C VAL A 43 20.90 11.64 6.49
N LYS A 44 19.78 11.17 5.94
CA LYS A 44 18.45 11.31 6.52
C LYS A 44 17.76 9.96 6.61
N ALA A 45 17.38 9.58 7.82
CA ALA A 45 16.48 8.46 8.05
C ALA A 45 15.05 9.00 8.21
N VAL A 46 14.09 8.36 7.55
CA VAL A 46 12.67 8.69 7.63
C VAL A 46 11.90 7.42 7.92
N ALA A 47 11.00 7.47 8.88
CA ALA A 47 10.03 6.42 9.13
C ALA A 47 8.64 7.04 9.24
N PHE A 48 7.64 6.44 8.59
CA PHE A 48 6.25 6.87 8.73
C PHE A 48 5.31 5.70 8.52
N SER A 49 4.14 5.76 9.15
CA SER A 49 3.13 4.72 9.03
C SER A 49 1.75 5.34 8.95
N GLY A 50 0.85 4.67 8.24
CA GLY A 50 -0.57 4.95 8.24
C GLY A 50 -1.34 3.68 8.54
N SER A 51 -2.44 3.83 9.26
CA SER A 51 -3.43 2.78 9.51
C SER A 51 -4.80 3.35 9.13
N GLU A 52 -5.54 2.59 8.35
CA GLU A 52 -6.90 2.88 7.96
C GLU A 52 -7.84 1.79 8.44
N GLN A 53 -9.01 2.23 8.89
CA GLN A 53 -10.21 1.42 8.97
C GLN A 53 -11.33 2.21 8.30
N THR A 54 -11.95 1.64 7.27
CA THR A 54 -13.05 2.29 6.57
C THR A 54 -14.22 1.35 6.43
N TYR A 55 -15.44 1.85 6.61
CA TYR A 55 -16.63 1.06 6.31
C TYR A 55 -16.93 1.14 4.82
N GLN A 56 -17.25 -0.01 4.24
CA GLN A 56 -17.53 -0.11 2.81
C GLN A 56 -18.72 0.75 2.39
N ALA A 57 -18.49 1.63 1.41
CA ALA A 57 -19.49 2.57 0.90
C ALA A 57 -19.39 2.80 -0.62
N TRP A 58 -18.78 1.86 -1.35
CA TRP A 58 -18.52 1.98 -2.80
C TRP A 58 -19.52 1.21 -3.68
N TYR A 59 -20.53 0.59 -3.06
CA TYR A 59 -21.67 0.04 -3.79
C TYR A 59 -22.55 1.15 -4.37
N GLY A 60 -23.21 0.84 -5.49
CA GLY A 60 -24.15 1.77 -6.10
C GLY A 60 -25.47 1.84 -5.32
N VAL A 61 -26.12 3.00 -5.30
CA VAL A 61 -27.50 3.12 -4.83
C VAL A 61 -28.44 2.69 -5.95
N SER A 62 -29.29 1.69 -5.70
CA SER A 62 -30.21 1.16 -6.71
C SER A 62 -31.25 2.21 -7.14
N GLU A 63 -31.78 2.08 -8.37
CA GLU A 63 -32.81 2.99 -8.89
C GLU A 63 -34.05 3.03 -7.99
N ALA A 64 -34.45 1.89 -7.41
CA ALA A 64 -35.56 1.82 -6.46
C ALA A 64 -35.30 2.70 -5.24
N GLN A 65 -34.11 2.61 -4.63
CA GLN A 65 -33.73 3.43 -3.49
C GLN A 65 -33.70 4.92 -3.86
N LEU A 66 -33.21 5.27 -5.06
CA LEU A 66 -33.22 6.66 -5.53
C LEU A 66 -34.63 7.22 -5.72
N ASN A 67 -35.54 6.43 -6.30
CA ASN A 67 -36.93 6.80 -6.51
C ASN A 67 -37.70 6.96 -5.19
N ASP A 68 -37.34 6.18 -4.17
CA ASP A 68 -37.86 6.29 -2.81
C ASP A 68 -37.20 7.43 -1.99
N GLY A 69 -36.25 8.15 -2.60
CA GLY A 69 -35.54 9.27 -1.97
C GLY A 69 -34.36 8.86 -1.08
N ASN A 70 -34.04 7.57 -0.99
CA ASN A 70 -32.97 7.03 -0.17
C ASN A 70 -31.61 7.08 -0.87
N ARG A 71 -31.08 8.30 -1.02
CA ARG A 71 -29.84 8.58 -1.77
C ARG A 71 -28.56 8.21 -1.04
N THR A 72 -28.64 7.90 0.26
CA THR A 72 -27.50 7.53 1.11
C THR A 72 -27.49 6.04 1.43
N PHE A 73 -28.45 5.26 0.90
CA PHE A 73 -28.56 3.84 1.18
C PHE A 73 -27.24 3.09 0.97
N ASN A 74 -26.87 2.27 1.96
CA ASN A 74 -25.72 1.39 1.87
C ASN A 74 -26.17 -0.07 1.94
N GLU A 75 -25.80 -0.87 0.94
CA GLU A 75 -26.08 -2.31 0.92
C GLU A 75 -24.98 -3.16 1.57
N ALA A 76 -23.82 -2.57 1.87
CA ALA A 76 -22.70 -3.27 2.51
C ALA A 76 -23.11 -3.92 3.85
N GLY A 77 -22.68 -5.15 4.12
CA GLY A 77 -23.06 -5.87 5.33
C GLY A 77 -24.54 -6.32 5.38
N THR A 78 -25.31 -6.19 4.29
CA THR A 78 -26.71 -6.63 4.24
C THR A 78 -26.91 -7.84 3.33
N ASP A 79 -28.11 -8.41 3.32
CA ASP A 79 -28.58 -9.33 2.29
C ASP A 79 -29.20 -8.57 1.13
N PHE A 80 -28.38 -7.87 0.33
CA PHE A 80 -28.85 -7.03 -0.78
C PHE A 80 -29.96 -6.03 -0.36
N GLY A 81 -29.83 -5.49 0.86
CA GLY A 81 -30.77 -4.56 1.49
C GLY A 81 -31.93 -5.18 2.26
N GLN A 82 -32.04 -6.51 2.34
CA GLN A 82 -33.15 -7.19 3.02
C GLN A 82 -32.92 -7.45 4.52
N ARG A 83 -31.69 -7.25 5.01
CA ARG A 83 -31.34 -7.50 6.41
C ARG A 83 -31.71 -6.29 7.28
N THR A 84 -32.49 -6.52 8.33
CA THR A 84 -32.93 -5.47 9.28
C THR A 84 -31.75 -4.85 10.05
N GLU A 85 -30.78 -5.67 10.45
CA GLU A 85 -29.58 -5.26 11.20
C GLU A 85 -28.33 -5.59 10.37
N PRO A 86 -27.79 -4.64 9.57
CA PRO A 86 -26.60 -4.86 8.77
C PRO A 86 -25.40 -5.29 9.61
N TYR A 87 -24.49 -6.06 9.02
CA TYR A 87 -23.19 -6.37 9.59
C TYR A 87 -22.37 -5.07 9.72
N ASP A 88 -21.93 -4.80 10.93
CA ASP A 88 -21.31 -3.54 11.34
C ASP A 88 -19.80 -3.46 11.05
N ASN A 89 -19.18 -4.57 10.61
CA ASN A 89 -17.74 -4.64 10.37
C ASN A 89 -17.37 -4.99 8.91
N GLU A 90 -18.25 -4.71 7.94
CA GLU A 90 -17.94 -4.74 6.50
C GLU A 90 -16.91 -3.65 6.14
N THR A 91 -15.65 -3.90 6.48
CA THR A 91 -14.61 -2.88 6.60
C THR A 91 -13.35 -3.25 5.84
N ASP A 92 -12.70 -2.23 5.28
CA ASP A 92 -11.33 -2.33 4.80
C ASP A 92 -10.39 -1.86 5.92
N ASN A 93 -9.41 -2.69 6.26
CA ASN A 93 -8.48 -2.50 7.36
C ASN A 93 -7.07 -2.66 6.82
N TYR A 94 -6.32 -1.58 6.67
CA TYR A 94 -4.98 -1.65 6.09
C TYR A 94 -4.00 -0.80 6.86
N SER A 95 -2.76 -1.27 7.00
CA SER A 95 -1.68 -0.49 7.58
C SER A 95 -0.44 -0.61 6.74
N GLN A 96 0.27 0.49 6.58
CA GLN A 96 1.50 0.51 5.80
C GLN A 96 2.55 1.39 6.47
N THR A 97 3.73 0.80 6.68
CA THR A 97 4.88 1.44 7.30
C THR A 97 6.01 1.55 6.29
N TYR A 98 6.64 2.72 6.26
CA TYR A 98 7.68 3.08 5.32
C TYR A 98 8.94 3.44 6.09
N PHE A 99 10.06 2.86 5.66
CA PHE A 99 11.40 3.22 6.10
C PHE A 99 12.18 3.71 4.89
N GLN A 100 12.88 4.83 5.05
CA GLN A 100 13.74 5.39 4.02
C GLN A 100 15.07 5.82 4.63
N LEU A 101 16.17 5.50 3.94
CA LEU A 101 17.49 6.04 4.21
C LEU A 101 17.97 6.79 2.97
N ILE A 102 18.11 8.10 3.12
CA ILE A 102 18.52 9.02 2.05
C ILE A 102 19.94 9.48 2.35
N TRP A 103 20.83 9.33 1.38
CA TRP A 103 22.22 9.74 1.48
C TRP A 103 22.62 10.55 0.26
N ALA A 104 23.00 11.81 0.48
CA ALA A 104 23.64 12.63 -0.54
C ALA A 104 25.06 13.01 -0.11
N GLN A 105 25.99 12.98 -1.06
CA GLN A 105 27.41 13.22 -0.80
C GLN A 105 28.06 13.97 -1.95
N GLU A 106 28.75 15.06 -1.63
CA GLU A 106 29.66 15.72 -2.55
C GLU A 106 31.07 15.13 -2.38
N LEU A 107 31.69 14.75 -3.50
CA LEU A 107 33.05 14.21 -3.56
C LEU A 107 33.92 15.13 -4.43
N GLY A 108 34.89 15.80 -3.80
CA GLY A 108 35.67 16.84 -4.46
C GLY A 108 34.80 18.05 -4.81
N ASP A 109 35.00 18.59 -6.01
CA ASP A 109 34.34 19.81 -6.51
C ASP A 109 33.36 19.53 -7.66
N HIS A 110 33.24 18.27 -8.07
CA HIS A 110 32.51 17.92 -9.30
C HIS A 110 31.56 16.73 -9.15
N TRP A 111 31.73 15.87 -8.14
CA TRP A 111 30.90 14.68 -8.02
C TRP A 111 29.83 14.86 -6.95
N HIS A 112 28.57 14.59 -7.33
CA HIS A 112 27.43 14.53 -6.41
C HIS A 112 26.81 13.14 -6.48
N LEU A 113 26.79 12.45 -5.35
CA LEU A 113 26.13 11.16 -5.19
C LEU A 113 24.78 11.38 -4.51
N ASN A 114 23.75 10.69 -4.99
CA ASN A 114 22.43 10.66 -4.37
C ASN A 114 21.98 9.19 -4.30
N ASN A 115 21.63 8.72 -3.12
CA ASN A 115 21.19 7.36 -2.86
C ASN A 115 19.96 7.38 -1.96
N ALA A 116 19.00 6.51 -2.24
CA ALA A 116 17.86 6.27 -1.38
C ALA A 116 17.63 4.76 -1.29
N PHE A 117 17.58 4.25 -0.07
CA PHE A 117 17.13 2.90 0.25
C PHE A 117 15.75 3.01 0.86
N HIS A 118 14.85 2.09 0.54
CA HIS A 118 13.53 2.06 1.16
C HIS A 118 13.09 0.63 1.48
N TRP A 119 12.20 0.54 2.47
CA TRP A 119 11.44 -0.67 2.78
C TRP A 119 10.05 -0.26 3.23
N THR A 120 9.05 -0.76 2.52
CA THR A 120 7.63 -0.54 2.78
C THR A 120 7.02 -1.87 3.15
N ILE A 121 6.44 -1.94 4.34
CA ILE A 121 5.73 -3.10 4.87
C ILE A 121 4.25 -2.73 4.92
N GLY A 122 3.39 -3.51 4.29
CA GLY A 122 1.96 -3.25 4.24
C GLY A 122 1.17 -4.51 4.55
N GLY A 123 0.17 -4.41 5.42
CA GLY A 123 -0.64 -5.56 5.81
C GLY A 123 -2.04 -5.15 6.19
N GLY A 124 -3.02 -5.96 5.82
CA GLY A 124 -4.41 -5.68 6.12
C GLY A 124 -5.38 -6.66 5.50
N PHE A 125 -6.66 -6.43 5.73
CA PHE A 125 -7.73 -7.25 5.21
C PHE A 125 -8.99 -6.45 4.92
N PHE A 126 -9.70 -6.95 3.92
CA PHE A 126 -11.08 -6.58 3.68
C PHE A 126 -12.00 -7.64 4.29
N GLU A 127 -12.86 -7.24 5.22
CA GLU A 127 -13.80 -8.12 5.91
C GLU A 127 -15.21 -8.00 5.32
N GLN A 128 -15.85 -9.15 5.06
CA GLN A 128 -17.13 -9.19 4.37
C GLN A 128 -18.10 -10.21 4.94
N TYR A 129 -19.34 -9.79 5.11
CA TYR A 129 -20.48 -10.66 5.31
C TYR A 129 -21.02 -11.16 3.97
N LYS A 130 -21.11 -12.48 3.83
CA LYS A 130 -21.61 -13.17 2.66
C LYS A 130 -22.87 -13.94 3.04
N VAL A 131 -23.95 -13.70 2.31
CA VAL A 131 -25.23 -14.40 2.51
C VAL A 131 -25.33 -15.59 1.58
N ASN A 132 -25.75 -16.73 2.12
CA ASN A 132 -26.06 -17.94 1.37
C ASN A 132 -24.97 -18.34 0.36
N ASP A 133 -23.70 -18.18 0.74
CA ASP A 133 -22.56 -18.40 -0.15
C ASP A 133 -22.15 -19.87 -0.19
N PHE A 134 -21.53 -20.30 -1.28
CA PHE A 134 -21.22 -21.72 -1.53
C PHE A 134 -20.04 -22.20 -0.68
N LEU A 135 -20.30 -23.07 0.29
CA LEU A 135 -19.32 -23.54 1.27
C LEU A 135 -18.05 -24.18 0.66
N PRO A 136 -18.13 -24.99 -0.42
CA PRO A 136 -16.93 -25.57 -1.03
C PRO A 136 -15.96 -24.55 -1.65
N THR A 137 -16.38 -23.30 -1.93
CA THR A 137 -15.45 -22.22 -2.31
C THR A 137 -14.45 -21.92 -1.20
N TYR A 138 -14.84 -22.18 0.05
CA TYR A 138 -14.06 -21.93 1.25
C TYR A 138 -13.40 -23.19 1.81
N GLY A 139 -13.45 -24.31 1.08
CA GLY A 139 -12.96 -25.59 1.56
C GLY A 139 -13.77 -26.19 2.71
N ILE A 140 -14.99 -25.69 2.96
CA ILE A 140 -15.87 -26.14 4.04
C ILE A 140 -16.82 -27.21 3.52
N TYR A 141 -16.85 -28.36 4.20
CA TYR A 141 -17.69 -29.50 3.86
C TYR A 141 -18.59 -29.93 5.02
N PRO A 142 -19.78 -30.49 4.75
CA PRO A 142 -20.68 -30.95 5.80
C PRO A 142 -20.09 -32.12 6.58
N LEU A 143 -20.35 -32.15 7.89
CA LEU A 143 -20.01 -33.29 8.74
C LEU A 143 -20.88 -34.51 8.39
N SER A 144 -20.34 -35.71 8.57
CA SER A 144 -21.05 -36.95 8.26
C SER A 144 -22.37 -37.08 9.05
N GLY A 145 -23.48 -37.35 8.35
CA GLY A 145 -24.79 -37.60 8.97
C GLY A 145 -25.69 -36.37 9.14
N THR A 146 -25.29 -35.20 8.65
CA THR A 146 -26.17 -34.03 8.53
C THR A 146 -26.77 -33.93 7.12
N ASP A 147 -27.93 -33.25 6.98
CA ASP A 147 -28.42 -32.86 5.66
C ASP A 147 -27.31 -32.11 4.89
N THR A 148 -27.24 -32.30 3.57
CA THR A 148 -26.19 -31.70 2.73
C THR A 148 -26.42 -30.19 2.61
N VAL A 149 -25.94 -29.43 3.59
CA VAL A 149 -25.88 -27.97 3.53
C VAL A 149 -24.69 -27.59 2.64
N THR A 150 -24.98 -27.00 1.49
CA THR A 150 -23.95 -26.53 0.53
C THR A 150 -23.72 -25.03 0.58
N ASN A 151 -24.59 -24.30 1.27
CA ASN A 151 -24.57 -22.85 1.33
C ASN A 151 -24.72 -22.37 2.78
N SER A 152 -24.04 -21.28 3.12
CA SER A 152 -24.14 -20.67 4.44
C SER A 152 -23.95 -19.17 4.38
N ASP A 153 -24.55 -18.49 5.34
CA ASP A 153 -24.07 -17.18 5.71
C ASP A 153 -22.70 -17.33 6.37
N LEU A 154 -21.76 -16.45 6.03
CA LEU A 154 -20.41 -16.45 6.59
C LEU A 154 -19.80 -15.04 6.60
N ILE A 155 -18.76 -14.86 7.40
CA ILE A 155 -17.90 -13.68 7.38
C ILE A 155 -16.52 -14.13 6.96
N ARG A 156 -15.96 -13.47 5.95
CA ARG A 156 -14.61 -13.75 5.42
C ARG A 156 -13.70 -12.54 5.52
N ARG A 157 -12.39 -12.80 5.57
CA ARG A 157 -11.33 -11.81 5.40
C ARG A 157 -10.52 -12.13 4.16
N LEU A 158 -10.28 -11.13 3.32
CA LEU A 158 -9.34 -11.18 2.21
C LEU A 158 -8.11 -10.39 2.61
N TRP A 159 -7.02 -11.08 2.92
CA TRP A 159 -5.80 -10.50 3.44
C TRP A 159 -4.82 -10.14 2.33
N LEU A 160 -4.11 -9.04 2.54
CA LEU A 160 -2.91 -8.64 1.83
C LEU A 160 -1.77 -8.52 2.84
N ASP A 161 -0.62 -9.10 2.53
CA ASP A 161 0.62 -8.99 3.29
C ASP A 161 1.76 -8.73 2.30
N ASN A 162 2.39 -7.55 2.40
CA ASN A 162 3.23 -6.98 1.37
C ASN A 162 4.56 -6.46 1.92
N ASP A 163 5.64 -6.85 1.26
CA ASP A 163 6.98 -6.31 1.42
C ASP A 163 7.45 -5.67 0.09
N TYR A 164 7.82 -4.40 0.15
CA TYR A 164 8.37 -3.68 -1.00
C TYR A 164 9.63 -2.91 -0.63
N TYR A 165 10.77 -3.32 -1.16
CA TYR A 165 12.06 -2.74 -0.78
C TYR A 165 12.98 -2.58 -1.98
N GLY A 166 13.96 -1.71 -1.83
CA GLY A 166 14.91 -1.46 -2.90
C GLY A 166 15.83 -0.29 -2.68
N TRP A 167 16.55 0.03 -3.74
CA TRP A 167 17.52 1.10 -3.81
C TRP A 167 17.35 1.86 -5.12
N THR A 168 17.50 3.17 -5.06
CA THR A 168 17.71 4.02 -6.23
C THR A 168 18.84 4.99 -5.96
N GLY A 169 19.64 5.27 -6.98
CA GLY A 169 20.71 6.22 -6.83
C GLY A 169 21.27 6.74 -8.15
N SER A 170 22.11 7.76 -8.01
CA SER A 170 22.83 8.38 -9.11
C SER A 170 24.17 8.94 -8.65
N ALA A 171 25.12 8.98 -9.58
CA ALA A 171 26.36 9.72 -9.50
C ALA A 171 26.36 10.77 -10.62
N GLN A 172 26.56 12.03 -10.25
CA GLN A 172 26.55 13.17 -11.16
C GLN A 172 27.94 13.80 -11.17
N TYR A 173 28.53 13.95 -12.35
CA TYR A 173 29.73 14.73 -12.57
C TYR A 173 29.33 16.07 -13.18
N LEU A 174 29.61 17.15 -12.46
CA LEU A 174 29.29 18.53 -12.82
C LEU A 174 30.58 19.33 -13.03
N LYS A 175 30.83 19.68 -14.28
CA LYS A 175 31.87 20.63 -14.68
C LYS A 175 31.19 21.84 -15.32
N GLU A 176 31.00 22.87 -14.51
CA GLU A 176 30.23 24.06 -14.87
C GLU A 176 30.58 24.62 -16.26
N GLY A 177 29.53 24.87 -17.05
CA GLY A 177 29.65 25.42 -18.41
C GLY A 177 30.34 24.50 -19.42
N GLN A 178 30.58 23.23 -19.08
CA GLN A 178 31.23 22.26 -19.96
C GLN A 178 30.50 20.94 -20.05
N LEU A 179 30.35 20.22 -18.92
CA LEU A 179 29.84 18.85 -18.93
C LEU A 179 29.01 18.58 -17.67
N GLU A 180 27.82 18.04 -17.89
CA GLU A 180 27.01 17.40 -16.86
C GLU A 180 26.77 15.95 -17.28
N LEU A 181 27.26 15.00 -16.49
CA LEU A 181 27.10 13.57 -16.75
C LEU A 181 26.44 12.93 -15.53
N THR A 182 25.32 12.25 -15.74
CA THR A 182 24.63 11.48 -14.70
C THR A 182 24.63 10.01 -15.08
N ILE A 183 25.04 9.16 -14.16
CA ILE A 183 24.88 7.71 -14.23
C ILE A 183 24.01 7.32 -13.06
N GLY A 184 22.93 6.57 -13.30
CA GLY A 184 22.04 6.16 -12.22
C GLY A 184 21.34 4.85 -12.49
N GLY A 185 20.61 4.40 -11.49
CA GLY A 185 19.88 3.15 -11.56
C GLY A 185 19.00 2.91 -10.35
N ALA A 186 18.29 1.80 -10.40
CA ALA A 186 17.47 1.31 -9.32
C ALA A 186 17.31 -0.20 -9.37
N PHE A 187 17.05 -0.79 -8.21
CA PHE A 187 16.63 -2.18 -8.06
C PHE A 187 15.53 -2.22 -6.99
N TYR A 188 14.45 -2.93 -7.31
CA TYR A 188 13.30 -3.09 -6.43
C TYR A 188 12.85 -4.54 -6.40
N ARG A 189 12.32 -4.95 -5.26
CA ARG A 189 11.61 -6.21 -5.09
C ARG A 189 10.31 -5.98 -4.34
N TYR A 190 9.23 -6.54 -4.89
CA TYR A 190 7.92 -6.63 -4.29
C TYR A 190 7.59 -8.09 -4.03
N GLU A 191 7.16 -8.39 -2.81
CA GLU A 191 6.62 -9.69 -2.39
C GLU A 191 5.26 -9.41 -1.78
N GLY A 192 4.21 -10.00 -2.37
CA GLY A 192 2.83 -9.79 -1.92
C GLY A 192 2.12 -11.13 -1.78
N ARG A 193 1.70 -11.45 -0.57
CA ARG A 193 0.87 -12.61 -0.24
C ARG A 193 -0.59 -12.18 -0.16
N HIS A 194 -1.46 -12.95 -0.77
CA HIS A 194 -2.91 -12.75 -0.74
C HIS A 194 -3.57 -14.05 -0.32
N PHE A 195 -4.29 -14.02 0.80
CA PHE A 195 -4.91 -15.22 1.38
C PHE A 195 -6.29 -14.93 1.95
N GLY A 196 -7.13 -15.95 2.02
CA GLY A 196 -8.51 -15.84 2.48
C GLY A 196 -8.77 -16.64 3.74
N GLU A 197 -9.49 -16.06 4.69
CA GLU A 197 -9.95 -16.75 5.91
C GLU A 197 -11.46 -16.62 6.07
N VAL A 198 -12.12 -17.64 6.63
CA VAL A 198 -13.49 -17.53 7.14
C VAL A 198 -13.43 -17.40 8.66
N ILE A 199 -13.94 -16.29 9.19
CA ILE A 199 -13.88 -16.01 10.64
C ILE A 199 -15.17 -16.38 11.37
N TRP A 200 -16.26 -16.61 10.62
CA TRP A 200 -17.53 -17.09 11.13
C TRP A 200 -18.34 -17.73 10.01
N ALA A 201 -19.06 -18.81 10.28
CA ALA A 201 -20.04 -19.40 9.38
C ALA A 201 -21.22 -19.95 10.18
N ARG A 202 -22.45 -19.72 9.70
CA ARG A 202 -23.67 -20.28 10.33
C ARG A 202 -23.64 -21.81 10.34
N TYR A 203 -23.21 -22.40 9.22
CA TYR A 203 -22.95 -23.82 9.08
C TYR A 203 -21.46 -24.03 8.80
N ALA A 204 -20.69 -24.18 9.87
CA ALA A 204 -19.23 -24.24 9.81
C ALA A 204 -18.67 -25.59 9.32
N GLY A 205 -19.51 -26.62 9.15
CA GLY A 205 -19.07 -27.92 8.61
C GLY A 205 -17.89 -28.51 9.39
N ASP A 206 -16.85 -28.90 8.66
CA ASP A 206 -15.56 -29.39 9.15
C ASP A 206 -14.48 -28.31 9.31
N SER A 207 -14.83 -27.02 9.17
CA SER A 207 -13.86 -25.93 9.32
C SER A 207 -13.34 -25.78 10.75
N GLU A 208 -12.08 -25.38 10.84
CA GLU A 208 -11.37 -25.09 12.07
C GLU A 208 -10.95 -23.61 12.14
N ILE A 209 -10.60 -23.16 13.35
CA ILE A 209 -10.13 -21.80 13.53
C ILE A 209 -8.85 -21.55 12.71
N ARG A 210 -8.81 -20.40 12.00
CA ARG A 210 -7.67 -19.94 11.18
C ARG A 210 -7.39 -20.79 9.94
N ASP A 211 -8.42 -21.47 9.43
CA ASP A 211 -8.32 -22.11 8.12
C ASP A 211 -8.18 -21.06 7.02
N ILE A 212 -7.19 -21.29 6.15
CA ILE A 212 -6.92 -20.49 4.96
C ILE A 212 -7.48 -21.24 3.75
N TYR A 213 -8.46 -20.64 3.06
CA TYR A 213 -9.15 -21.30 1.95
C TYR A 213 -8.56 -21.01 0.57
N TYR A 214 -7.66 -20.03 0.47
CA TYR A 214 -6.70 -19.88 -0.62
C TYR A 214 -5.48 -19.11 -0.11
N ASP A 215 -4.32 -19.34 -0.72
CA ASP A 215 -3.07 -18.67 -0.39
C ASP A 215 -2.24 -18.52 -1.67
N ASN A 216 -1.95 -17.29 -2.06
CA ASN A 216 -1.21 -16.98 -3.27
C ASN A 216 -0.09 -15.98 -2.99
N ASP A 217 1.05 -16.18 -3.64
CA ASP A 217 2.17 -15.26 -3.59
C ASP A 217 2.41 -14.61 -4.96
N ALA A 218 2.79 -13.33 -4.94
CA ALA A 218 3.22 -12.57 -6.08
C ALA A 218 4.60 -11.97 -5.81
N VAL A 219 5.57 -12.25 -6.68
CA VAL A 219 6.91 -11.67 -6.62
C VAL A 219 7.17 -10.87 -7.88
N LYS A 220 7.69 -9.66 -7.72
CA LYS A 220 8.14 -8.82 -8.82
C LYS A 220 9.48 -8.18 -8.51
N ASP A 221 10.49 -8.52 -9.29
CA ASP A 221 11.77 -7.85 -9.32
C ASP A 221 11.77 -6.82 -10.47
N ASP A 222 12.35 -5.64 -10.27
CA ASP A 222 12.50 -4.59 -11.29
C ASP A 222 13.88 -3.96 -11.15
N ALA A 223 14.61 -3.86 -12.26
CA ALA A 223 15.93 -3.25 -12.30
C ALA A 223 16.02 -2.25 -13.44
N SER A 224 16.70 -1.12 -13.21
CA SER A 224 16.95 -0.15 -14.27
C SER A 224 18.30 0.53 -14.12
N ALA A 225 18.85 0.94 -15.25
CA ALA A 225 20.07 1.75 -15.31
C ALA A 225 19.94 2.79 -16.42
N TYR A 226 20.52 3.94 -16.21
CA TYR A 226 20.53 5.02 -17.20
C TYR A 226 21.83 5.81 -17.17
N VAL A 227 22.14 6.41 -18.31
CA VAL A 227 23.18 7.42 -18.45
C VAL A 227 22.63 8.60 -19.22
N ARG A 228 22.88 9.80 -18.72
CA ARG A 228 22.47 11.07 -19.32
C ARG A 228 23.66 12.01 -19.35
N GLY A 229 23.89 12.66 -20.48
CA GLY A 229 24.96 13.64 -20.65
C GLY A 229 24.46 14.93 -21.31
N LEU A 230 24.92 16.07 -20.80
CA LEU A 230 24.80 17.38 -21.40
C LEU A 230 26.20 17.98 -21.56
N TYR A 231 26.58 18.34 -22.78
CA TYR A 231 27.86 18.96 -23.08
C TYR A 231 27.66 20.32 -23.75
N THR A 232 28.26 21.36 -23.17
CA THR A 232 28.19 22.73 -23.68
C THR A 232 29.45 23.05 -24.48
N LEU A 233 29.26 23.31 -25.77
CA LEU A 233 30.30 23.77 -26.68
C LEU A 233 30.59 25.26 -26.45
N ARG A 234 31.81 25.71 -26.81
CA ARG A 234 32.26 27.11 -26.67
C ARG A 234 31.36 28.16 -27.33
N ASN A 235 30.53 27.77 -28.30
CA ASN A 235 29.61 28.65 -29.02
C ASN A 235 28.18 28.63 -28.43
N ASN A 236 28.03 28.22 -27.16
CA ASN A 236 26.75 28.06 -26.46
C ASN A 236 25.79 27.05 -27.11
N TRP A 237 26.33 26.09 -27.85
CA TRP A 237 25.56 24.94 -28.35
C TRP A 237 25.59 23.82 -27.33
N ASN A 238 24.43 23.24 -27.03
CA ASN A 238 24.29 22.14 -26.10
C ASN A 238 24.02 20.83 -26.85
N ILE A 239 24.77 19.79 -26.52
CA ILE A 239 24.53 18.43 -27.00
C ILE A 239 24.03 17.61 -25.81
N PHE A 240 22.88 16.97 -26.00
CA PHE A 240 22.25 16.15 -24.98
C PHE A 240 22.06 14.72 -25.49
N ALA A 241 22.32 13.74 -24.64
CA ALA A 241 22.06 12.32 -24.92
C ALA A 241 21.59 11.61 -23.64
N ASP A 242 20.68 10.66 -23.81
CA ASP A 242 20.09 9.86 -22.73
C ASP A 242 19.87 8.43 -23.23
N LEU A 243 20.31 7.46 -22.43
CA LEU A 243 20.14 6.04 -22.69
C LEU A 243 19.69 5.35 -21.41
N GLN A 244 18.63 4.56 -21.50
CA GLN A 244 18.06 3.82 -20.38
C GLN A 244 17.81 2.36 -20.77
N VAL A 245 18.08 1.46 -19.82
CA VAL A 245 17.68 0.05 -19.86
C VAL A 245 16.86 -0.27 -18.62
N ARG A 246 15.86 -1.12 -18.78
CA ARG A 246 14.99 -1.62 -17.70
C ARG A 246 14.73 -3.11 -17.93
N GLN A 247 14.71 -3.88 -16.85
CA GLN A 247 14.37 -5.29 -16.79
C GLN A 247 13.34 -5.54 -15.71
#